data_AF-A0A7V8VLR0-F1
#
_entry.id   AF-A0A7V8VLR0-F1
#
_cell.length_a   1.000
_cell.length_b   1.000
_cell.length_c   1.000
_cell.angle_alpha   90.00
_cell.angle_beta   90.00
_cell.angle_gamma   90.00
#
_symmetry.space_group_name_H-M   'P 1'
#
loop_
_entity.id
_entity.type
_entity.pdbx_description
1 polymer ?
#
loop_
_entity_poly.entity_id
_entity_poly.type
_entity_poly.pdbx_seq_one_letter_code
_entity_poly.pdbx_strand_id
1 'polypeptide(L)'
;MKVLLDTLGMDRPKNSELKTLGANLSFYKGLPEMFEEFASGLLTEEHLAHGITVEHYIISSGMKVLIEGSRLAPYVRAIFGCEFAEDEEGRITFPKRVISYTQKTQYLFRINKGLLDMAQDVNDHMDPEIRPIPFQNMIYIGDGPTDVPCFTVMRKNGGEAIEERLGICACAFYDCHEDRG
;
A
#
# COMPACT_ATOMS: atom_id res chain seq x y z
N MET A 1 -12.81 -27.49 -4.22
CA MET A 1 -13.29 -26.09 -4.27
C MET A 1 -13.45 -25.59 -5.71
N LYS A 2 -12.41 -25.67 -6.56
CA LYS A 2 -12.50 -25.34 -8.01
C LYS A 2 -13.64 -26.07 -8.75
N VAL A 3 -13.70 -27.40 -8.60
CA VAL A 3 -14.77 -28.23 -9.20
C VAL A 3 -16.18 -27.78 -8.77
N LEU A 4 -16.35 -27.31 -7.53
CA LEU A 4 -17.64 -26.83 -7.02
C LEU A 4 -18.06 -25.50 -7.66
N LEU A 5 -17.12 -24.57 -7.86
CA LEU A 5 -17.36 -23.30 -8.52
C LEU A 5 -17.64 -23.48 -10.02
N ASP A 6 -16.93 -24.40 -10.66
CA ASP A 6 -17.09 -24.68 -12.09
C ASP A 6 -18.41 -25.44 -12.38
N THR A 7 -18.91 -26.25 -11.44
CA THR A 7 -20.11 -27.07 -11.63
C THR A 7 -21.42 -26.33 -11.27
N LEU A 8 -21.37 -25.36 -10.35
CA LEU A 8 -22.58 -24.73 -9.80
C LEU A 8 -23.12 -23.54 -10.62
N GLY A 9 -22.46 -23.13 -11.71
CA GLY A 9 -22.96 -22.06 -12.59
C GLY A 9 -23.28 -20.74 -11.87
N MET A 10 -22.64 -20.48 -10.73
CA MET A 10 -22.83 -19.25 -9.98
C MET A 10 -22.29 -18.07 -10.82
N ASP A 11 -23.05 -16.99 -10.89
CA ASP A 11 -22.59 -15.76 -11.54
C ASP A 11 -21.38 -15.22 -10.78
N ARG A 12 -20.19 -15.48 -11.31
CA ARG A 12 -18.92 -15.12 -10.67
C ARG A 12 -18.74 -13.60 -10.76
N PRO A 13 -18.44 -12.92 -9.65
CA PRO A 13 -18.27 -11.47 -9.64
C PRO A 13 -17.07 -11.05 -10.50
N LYS A 14 -17.10 -9.81 -10.98
CA LYS A 14 -15.99 -9.19 -11.73
C LYS A 14 -15.21 -8.22 -10.85
N ASN A 15 -13.93 -7.98 -11.14
CA ASN A 15 -13.21 -6.93 -10.40
C ASN A 15 -13.84 -5.55 -10.60
N SER A 16 -14.47 -5.28 -11.75
CA SER A 16 -15.20 -4.01 -11.98
C SER A 16 -16.34 -3.78 -10.99
N GLU A 17 -17.05 -4.84 -10.59
CA GLU A 17 -18.12 -4.77 -9.60
C GLU A 17 -17.55 -4.52 -8.22
N LEU A 18 -16.47 -5.24 -7.86
CA LEU A 18 -15.77 -5.03 -6.60
C LEU A 18 -15.18 -3.62 -6.49
N LYS A 19 -14.68 -3.07 -7.59
CA LYS A 19 -14.21 -1.68 -7.65
C LYS A 19 -15.36 -0.70 -7.37
N THR A 20 -16.53 -0.94 -7.95
CA THR A 20 -17.72 -0.11 -7.70
C THR A 20 -18.15 -0.16 -6.23
N LEU A 21 -18.06 -1.33 -5.60
CA LEU A 21 -18.31 -1.48 -4.16
C LEU A 21 -17.30 -0.71 -3.30
N GLY A 22 -16.09 -0.50 -3.80
CA GLY A 22 -15.03 0.28 -3.14
C GLY A 22 -15.45 1.71 -2.81
N ALA A 23 -16.32 2.30 -3.64
CA ALA A 23 -16.84 3.64 -3.43
C ALA A 23 -17.72 3.76 -2.16
N ASN A 24 -18.27 2.64 -1.69
CA ASN A 24 -19.13 2.58 -0.51
C ASN A 24 -18.35 2.28 0.78
N LEU A 25 -17.02 2.17 0.72
CA LEU A 25 -16.21 1.96 1.92
C LEU A 25 -16.35 3.17 2.86
N SER A 26 -16.65 2.87 4.12
CA SER A 26 -16.69 3.85 5.19
C SER A 26 -15.32 3.94 5.84
N PHE A 27 -14.83 5.18 6.01
CA PHE A 27 -13.54 5.46 6.61
C PHE A 27 -13.70 6.05 8.01
N TYR A 28 -12.63 5.98 8.79
CA TYR A 28 -12.57 6.67 10.07
C TYR A 28 -12.66 8.18 9.89
N LYS A 29 -13.14 8.85 10.93
CA LYS A 29 -13.25 10.31 10.94
C LYS A 29 -11.86 10.92 10.68
N GLY A 30 -11.77 11.79 9.68
CA GLY A 30 -10.52 12.41 9.24
C GLY A 30 -9.88 11.74 8.02
N LEU A 31 -10.39 10.60 7.55
CA LEU A 31 -10.00 10.03 6.25
C LEU A 31 -11.13 10.20 5.22
N PRO A 32 -10.81 10.63 3.98
CA PRO A 32 -9.48 10.90 3.43
C PRO A 32 -8.88 12.28 3.74
N GLU A 33 -9.58 13.15 4.48
CA GLU A 33 -9.25 14.57 4.61
C GLU A 33 -7.81 14.84 5.14
N MET A 34 -7.28 13.93 5.97
CA MET A 34 -5.90 13.96 6.47
C MET A 34 -4.86 13.97 5.33
N PHE A 35 -5.11 13.31 4.20
CA PHE A 35 -4.18 13.35 3.06
C PHE A 35 -4.13 14.75 2.42
N GLU A 36 -5.24 15.49 2.42
CA GLU A 36 -5.30 16.87 1.93
C GLU A 36 -4.60 17.83 2.89
N GLU A 37 -4.76 17.61 4.20
CA GLU A 37 -4.03 18.36 5.23
C GLU A 37 -2.52 18.14 5.10
N PHE A 38 -2.07 16.91 4.83
CA PHE A 38 -0.66 16.64 4.59
C PHE A 38 -0.13 17.33 3.33
N ALA A 39 -0.89 17.32 2.24
CA ALA A 39 -0.47 17.96 0.99
C ALA A 39 -0.41 19.50 1.09
N SER A 40 -1.33 20.11 1.85
CA SER A 40 -1.49 21.57 1.89
C SER A 40 -0.82 22.25 3.10
N GLY A 41 -0.65 21.52 4.20
CA GLY A 41 -0.32 22.12 5.50
C GLY A 41 0.93 21.58 6.19
N LEU A 42 1.50 20.46 5.73
CA LEU A 42 2.69 19.87 6.38
C LEU A 42 4.00 20.46 5.84
N LEU A 43 4.09 20.63 4.53
CA LEU A 43 5.32 21.07 3.86
C LEU A 43 5.28 22.58 3.66
N THR A 44 6.35 23.26 4.07
CA THR A 44 6.57 24.67 3.75
C THR A 44 7.09 24.82 2.32
N GLU A 45 7.01 26.02 1.76
CA GLU A 45 7.63 26.31 0.45
C GLU A 45 9.13 26.01 0.43
N GLU A 46 9.81 26.19 1.57
CA GLU A 46 11.23 25.83 1.74
C GLU A 46 11.45 24.31 1.60
N HIS A 47 10.62 23.49 2.23
CA HIS A 47 10.72 22.04 2.08
C HIS A 47 10.53 21.59 0.63
N LEU A 48 9.53 22.15 -0.06
CA LEU A 48 9.27 21.86 -1.46
C LEU A 48 10.41 22.33 -2.36
N ALA A 49 11.02 23.50 -2.08
CA ALA A 49 12.19 23.99 -2.80
C ALA A 49 13.43 23.09 -2.63
N HIS A 50 13.52 22.37 -1.51
CA HIS A 50 14.51 21.33 -1.27
C HIS A 50 14.11 19.95 -1.81
N GLY A 51 13.04 19.87 -2.60
CA GLY A 51 12.59 18.62 -3.21
C GLY A 51 11.98 17.62 -2.24
N ILE A 52 11.62 18.06 -1.02
CA ILE A 52 10.96 17.20 -0.03
C ILE A 52 9.52 16.96 -0.46
N THR A 53 9.17 15.70 -0.67
CA THR A 53 7.79 15.30 -1.02
C THR A 53 7.27 14.24 -0.06
N VAL A 54 5.94 14.17 0.09
CA VAL A 54 5.27 13.13 0.88
C VAL A 54 4.48 12.20 -0.03
N GLU A 55 4.84 10.92 -0.01
CA GLU A 55 4.09 9.88 -0.71
C GLU A 55 3.35 8.95 0.25
N HIS A 56 2.16 8.50 -0.16
CA HIS A 56 1.32 7.60 0.64
C HIS A 56 1.17 6.23 0.01
N TYR A 57 1.29 5.19 0.82
CA TYR A 57 1.17 3.80 0.37
C TYR A 57 0.28 2.99 1.29
N ILE A 58 -0.46 2.03 0.70
CA ILE A 58 -1.30 1.10 1.44
C ILE A 58 -0.78 -0.32 1.26
N ILE A 59 -0.55 -1.01 2.39
CA ILE A 59 -0.25 -2.45 2.41
C ILE A 59 -1.38 -3.15 3.17
N SER A 60 -2.16 -3.97 2.48
CA SER A 60 -3.34 -4.63 3.06
C SER A 60 -3.37 -6.13 2.73
N SER A 61 -3.86 -6.94 3.67
CA SER A 61 -4.30 -8.31 3.39
C SER A 61 -5.70 -8.37 2.78
N GLY A 62 -6.40 -7.22 2.69
CA GLY A 62 -7.68 -7.09 2.01
C GLY A 62 -7.54 -7.07 0.49
N MET A 63 -8.65 -6.83 -0.19
CA MET A 63 -8.70 -6.82 -1.65
C MET A 63 -8.24 -5.48 -2.22
N LYS A 64 -7.20 -5.50 -3.05
CA LYS A 64 -6.64 -4.31 -3.70
C LYS A 64 -7.71 -3.52 -4.47
N VAL A 65 -8.51 -4.22 -5.27
CA VAL A 65 -9.53 -3.64 -6.15
C VAL A 65 -10.59 -2.81 -5.40
N LEU A 66 -10.94 -3.20 -4.18
CA LEU A 66 -11.88 -2.44 -3.35
C LEU A 66 -11.28 -1.09 -2.94
N ILE A 67 -10.01 -1.09 -2.55
CA ILE A 67 -9.31 0.12 -2.11
C ILE A 67 -9.06 1.04 -3.31
N GLU A 68 -8.74 0.49 -4.49
CA GLU A 68 -8.62 1.23 -5.75
C GLU A 68 -9.93 1.89 -6.21
N GLY A 69 -11.08 1.33 -5.82
CA GLY A 69 -12.40 1.90 -6.08
C GLY A 69 -12.84 2.93 -5.06
N SER A 70 -12.04 3.16 -4.02
CA SER A 70 -12.44 3.92 -2.86
C SER A 70 -11.98 5.39 -2.90
N ARG A 71 -12.50 6.19 -1.95
CA ARG A 71 -12.10 7.60 -1.79
C ARG A 71 -10.61 7.77 -1.48
N LEU A 72 -9.89 6.73 -1.04
CA LEU A 72 -8.45 6.82 -0.73
C LEU A 72 -7.57 6.74 -1.99
N ALA A 73 -8.06 6.13 -3.07
CA ALA A 73 -7.25 5.84 -4.26
C ALA A 73 -6.53 7.05 -4.87
N PRO A 74 -7.12 8.27 -4.92
CA PRO A 74 -6.43 9.44 -5.47
C PRO A 74 -5.24 9.94 -4.63
N TYR A 75 -5.19 9.61 -3.34
CA TYR A 75 -4.19 10.13 -2.41
C TYR A 75 -2.97 9.22 -2.25
N VAL A 76 -3.04 7.99 -2.79
CA VAL A 76 -2.04 6.95 -2.57
C VAL A 76 -1.27 6.66 -3.86
N ARG A 77 0.06 6.61 -3.72
CA ARG A 77 1.00 6.33 -4.80
C ARG A 77 0.88 4.89 -5.30
N ALA A 78 0.76 3.94 -4.37
CA ALA A 78 0.51 2.55 -4.69
C ALA A 78 -0.27 1.82 -3.58
N ILE A 79 -1.08 0.84 -4.01
CA ILE A 79 -1.85 -0.05 -3.16
C ILE A 79 -1.37 -1.48 -3.38
N PHE A 80 -0.89 -2.10 -2.31
CA PHE A 80 -0.55 -3.51 -2.25
C PHE A 80 -1.66 -4.24 -1.51
N GLY A 81 -2.36 -5.14 -2.22
CA GLY A 81 -3.46 -5.92 -1.67
C GLY A 81 -3.56 -7.29 -2.34
N CYS A 82 -4.47 -8.13 -1.85
CA CYS A 82 -4.83 -9.36 -2.53
C CYS A 82 -5.46 -9.06 -3.89
N GLU A 83 -5.13 -9.88 -4.89
CA GLU A 83 -5.58 -9.75 -6.28
C GLU A 83 -6.21 -11.05 -6.77
N PHE A 84 -7.22 -10.92 -7.61
CA PHE A 84 -7.88 -12.03 -8.29
C PHE A 84 -7.50 -12.08 -9.75
N ALA A 85 -7.42 -13.28 -10.31
CA ALA A 85 -7.31 -13.49 -11.75
C ALA A 85 -8.71 -13.50 -12.36
N GLU A 86 -8.79 -13.06 -13.61
CA GLU A 86 -10.02 -13.02 -14.40
C GLU A 86 -9.94 -13.96 -15.60
N ASP A 87 -11.08 -14.44 -16.07
CA ASP A 87 -11.21 -15.04 -17.40
C ASP A 87 -11.38 -13.98 -18.49
N GLU A 88 -11.57 -14.43 -19.74
CA GLU A 88 -11.75 -13.57 -20.91
C GLU A 88 -12.99 -12.65 -20.79
N GLU A 89 -14.01 -13.07 -20.02
CA GLU A 89 -15.20 -12.28 -19.74
C GLU A 89 -15.06 -11.33 -18.53
N GLY A 90 -13.89 -11.29 -17.89
CA GLY A 90 -13.61 -10.43 -16.73
C GLY A 90 -14.16 -10.98 -15.40
N ARG A 91 -14.53 -12.25 -15.34
CA ARG A 91 -15.08 -12.88 -14.12
C ARG A 91 -13.94 -13.46 -13.29
N ILE A 92 -14.04 -13.31 -11.98
CA ILE A 92 -13.03 -13.83 -11.05
C ILE A 92 -12.98 -15.36 -11.14
N THR A 93 -11.77 -15.89 -11.33
CA THR A 93 -11.52 -17.33 -11.49
C THR A 93 -10.78 -17.91 -10.28
N PHE A 94 -9.69 -17.24 -9.85
CA PHE A 94 -8.86 -17.71 -8.75
C PHE A 94 -8.08 -16.58 -8.06
N PRO A 95 -7.58 -16.78 -6.82
CA PRO A 95 -6.68 -15.83 -6.18
C PRO A 95 -5.34 -15.74 -6.92
N LYS A 96 -5.05 -14.61 -7.57
CA LYS A 96 -3.79 -14.35 -8.27
C LYS A 96 -2.66 -14.05 -7.30
N ARG A 97 -2.98 -13.29 -6.24
CA ARG A 97 -2.03 -12.88 -5.21
C ARG A 97 -2.73 -12.80 -3.87
N VAL A 98 -2.11 -13.39 -2.87
CA VAL A 98 -2.55 -13.32 -1.47
C VAL A 98 -1.44 -12.65 -0.69
N ILE A 99 -1.79 -11.63 0.09
CA ILE A 99 -0.88 -10.95 1.03
C ILE A 99 -1.23 -11.41 2.44
N SER A 100 -0.32 -12.14 3.05
CA SER A 100 -0.38 -12.53 4.46
C SER A 100 0.28 -11.49 5.36
N TYR A 101 0.07 -11.64 6.67
CA TYR A 101 0.73 -10.82 7.70
C TYR A 101 2.27 -10.91 7.64
N THR A 102 2.85 -12.04 7.24
CA THR A 102 4.30 -12.15 7.07
C THR A 102 4.82 -11.42 5.83
N GLN A 103 4.02 -11.35 4.77
CA GLN A 103 4.42 -10.76 3.50
C GLN A 103 4.41 -9.23 3.51
N LYS A 104 3.66 -8.58 4.41
CA LYS A 104 3.63 -7.11 4.52
C LYS A 104 5.03 -6.49 4.65
N THR A 105 5.93 -7.15 5.38
CA THR A 105 7.32 -6.72 5.54
C THR A 105 8.08 -6.64 4.20
N GLN A 106 7.80 -7.55 3.26
CA GLN A 106 8.41 -7.53 1.92
C GLN A 106 8.04 -6.24 1.17
N TYR A 107 6.80 -5.76 1.35
CA TYR A 107 6.33 -4.54 0.70
C TYR A 107 7.00 -3.29 1.28
N LEU A 108 7.37 -3.27 2.56
CA LEU A 108 8.19 -2.19 3.11
C LEU A 108 9.55 -2.10 2.42
N PHE A 109 10.21 -3.24 2.18
CA PHE A 109 11.45 -3.26 1.42
C PHE A 109 11.26 -2.89 -0.05
N ARG A 110 10.12 -3.23 -0.66
CA ARG A 110 9.79 -2.79 -2.02
C ARG A 110 9.67 -1.28 -2.10
N ILE A 111 8.92 -0.66 -1.18
CA ILE A 111 8.75 0.80 -1.14
C ILE A 111 10.09 1.47 -0.85
N ASN A 112 10.85 0.96 0.12
CA ASN A 112 12.19 1.45 0.43
C ASN A 112 13.11 1.45 -0.81
N LYS A 113 12.99 0.47 -1.71
CA LYS A 113 13.76 0.37 -2.96
C LYS A 113 13.11 1.06 -4.17
N GLY A 114 11.91 1.63 -4.04
CA GLY A 114 11.14 2.16 -5.17
C GLY A 114 10.60 1.09 -6.15
N LEU A 115 10.58 -0.18 -5.75
CA LEU A 115 10.17 -1.31 -6.60
C LEU A 115 8.66 -1.58 -6.49
N LEU A 116 7.88 -0.64 -7.02
CA LEU A 116 6.42 -0.68 -6.95
C LEU A 116 5.81 -1.71 -7.92
N ASP A 117 6.51 -2.01 -9.02
CA ASP A 117 6.09 -3.07 -9.93
C ASP A 117 6.41 -4.45 -9.34
N MET A 118 5.38 -5.28 -9.29
CA MET A 118 5.44 -6.63 -8.75
C MET A 118 6.19 -7.61 -9.67
N ALA A 119 6.46 -7.22 -10.92
CA ALA A 119 7.33 -7.96 -11.82
C ALA A 119 8.83 -7.83 -11.46
N GLN A 120 9.19 -6.80 -10.70
CA GLN A 120 10.58 -6.56 -10.30
C GLN A 120 10.97 -7.44 -9.11
N ASP A 121 12.19 -7.99 -9.15
CA ASP A 121 12.74 -8.77 -8.04
C ASP A 121 13.20 -7.84 -6.91
N VAL A 122 12.67 -8.08 -5.71
CA VAL A 122 13.03 -7.30 -4.52
C VAL A 122 14.30 -7.84 -3.86
N ASN A 123 14.77 -9.04 -4.22
CA ASN A 123 15.90 -9.68 -3.55
C ASN A 123 17.25 -9.10 -3.96
N ASP A 124 17.33 -8.39 -5.08
CA ASP A 124 18.56 -7.75 -5.53
C ASP A 124 19.03 -6.73 -4.49
N HIS A 125 20.31 -6.81 -4.13
CA HIS A 125 20.88 -5.91 -3.16
C HIS A 125 20.90 -4.49 -3.70
N MET A 126 20.38 -3.55 -2.91
CA MET A 126 20.42 -2.12 -3.19
C MET A 126 21.05 -1.44 -1.99
N ASP A 127 22.15 -0.72 -2.25
CA ASP A 127 22.88 0.01 -1.21
C ASP A 127 21.91 1.00 -0.53
N PRO A 128 21.88 1.07 0.81
CA PRO A 128 21.04 2.02 1.54
C PRO A 128 21.10 3.47 1.02
N GLU A 129 22.26 3.93 0.52
CA GLU A 129 22.46 5.31 0.09
C GLU A 129 21.75 5.66 -1.23
N ILE A 130 21.46 4.66 -2.07
CA ILE A 130 20.78 4.86 -3.36
C ILE A 130 19.29 4.51 -3.29
N ARG A 131 18.77 4.23 -2.09
CA ARG A 131 17.37 3.88 -1.89
C ARG A 131 16.51 5.13 -1.97
N PRO A 132 15.48 5.18 -2.84
CA PRO A 132 14.63 6.36 -2.97
C PRO A 132 13.97 6.79 -1.66
N ILE A 133 13.57 5.82 -0.83
CA ILE A 133 12.85 6.10 0.42
C ILE A 133 13.55 5.40 1.58
N PRO A 134 14.52 6.02 2.26
CA PRO A 134 15.21 5.44 3.41
C PRO A 134 14.25 5.13 4.56
N PHE A 135 14.50 4.04 5.31
CA PHE A 135 13.65 3.66 6.45
C PHE A 135 13.51 4.75 7.51
N GLN A 136 14.52 5.60 7.70
CA GLN A 136 14.44 6.71 8.66
C GLN A 136 13.37 7.74 8.31
N ASN A 137 13.01 7.83 7.03
CA ASN A 137 12.01 8.75 6.50
C ASN A 137 10.64 8.06 6.36
N MET A 138 10.49 6.84 6.89
CA MET A 138 9.27 6.04 6.80
C MET A 138 8.48 6.13 8.11
N ILE A 139 7.19 6.46 8.01
CA ILE A 139 6.22 6.28 9.09
C ILE A 139 5.32 5.11 8.71
N TYR A 140 5.19 4.10 9.58
CA TYR A 140 4.31 2.95 9.37
C TYR A 140 3.17 2.98 10.39
N ILE A 141 1.93 2.95 9.91
CA ILE A 141 0.72 2.84 10.73
C ILE A 141 0.17 1.42 10.56
N GLY A 142 -0.16 0.70 11.63
CA GLY A 142 -0.63 -0.70 11.51
C GLY A 142 -1.54 -1.16 12.65
N ASP A 143 -2.29 -2.24 12.39
CA ASP A 143 -3.48 -2.67 13.15
C ASP A 143 -3.21 -3.58 14.36
N GLY A 144 -1.96 -3.63 14.81
CA GLY A 144 -1.52 -4.36 16.00
C GLY A 144 -0.92 -5.73 15.67
N PRO A 145 -1.46 -6.88 16.15
CA PRO A 145 -0.75 -8.17 16.13
C PRO A 145 -0.30 -8.65 14.75
N THR A 146 -1.04 -8.32 13.69
CA THR A 146 -0.69 -8.75 12.32
C THR A 146 0.51 -7.99 11.76
N ASP A 147 0.81 -6.83 12.34
CA ASP A 147 1.85 -5.90 11.90
C ASP A 147 3.07 -5.88 12.82
N VAL A 148 3.13 -6.74 13.85
CA VAL A 148 4.30 -6.90 14.73
C VAL A 148 5.62 -7.08 13.96
N PRO A 149 5.68 -7.89 12.86
CA PRO A 149 6.88 -7.98 12.05
C PRO A 149 7.25 -6.65 11.37
N CYS A 150 6.26 -5.90 10.88
CA CYS A 150 6.47 -4.58 10.28
C CYS A 150 7.01 -3.58 11.29
N PHE A 151 6.42 -3.51 12.49
CA PHE A 151 6.91 -2.64 13.57
C PHE A 151 8.36 -2.94 13.94
N THR A 152 8.73 -4.23 13.96
CA THR A 152 10.09 -4.67 14.24
C THR A 152 11.06 -4.22 13.15
N VAL A 153 10.69 -4.36 11.88
CA VAL A 153 11.48 -3.91 10.73
C VAL A 153 11.67 -2.39 10.77
N MET A 154 10.62 -1.63 10.99
CA MET A 154 10.66 -0.16 11.03
C MET A 154 11.61 0.32 12.13
N ARG A 155 11.40 -0.12 13.38
CA ARG A 155 12.25 0.28 14.52
C ARG A 155 13.71 -0.12 14.35
N LYS A 156 13.98 -1.30 13.78
CA LYS A 156 15.35 -1.78 13.54
C LYS A 156 16.09 -0.93 12.51
N ASN A 157 15.39 -0.36 11.54
CA ASN A 157 16.00 0.44 10.47
C ASN A 157 15.84 1.96 10.68
N GLY A 158 15.45 2.39 11.90
CA GLY A 158 15.37 3.80 12.29
C GLY A 158 14.11 4.54 11.83
N GLY A 159 13.09 3.82 11.35
CA GLY A 159 11.80 4.38 10.99
C GLY A 159 10.79 4.37 12.13
N GLU A 160 9.74 5.18 11.98
CA GLU A 160 8.71 5.34 13.00
C GLU A 160 7.54 4.37 12.77
N ALA A 161 7.06 3.75 13.85
CA ALA A 161 5.98 2.79 13.80
C ALA A 161 4.92 3.14 14.84
N ILE A 162 3.72 3.43 14.35
CA ILE A 162 2.54 3.77 15.15
C ILE A 162 1.61 2.56 15.14
N GLU A 163 1.42 1.97 16.31
CA GLU A 163 0.40 0.94 16.51
C GLU A 163 -0.92 1.64 16.78
N GLU A 164 -1.87 1.47 15.86
CA GLU A 164 -3.22 1.99 16.01
C GLU A 164 -4.18 0.82 15.78
N ARG A 165 -5.21 0.65 16.61
CA ARG A 165 -6.11 -0.50 16.51
C ARG A 165 -7.12 -0.33 15.35
N LEU A 166 -6.67 0.12 14.18
CA LEU A 166 -7.48 0.62 13.08
C LEU A 166 -6.91 0.15 11.73
N GLY A 167 -7.77 -0.49 10.93
CA GLY A 167 -7.41 -1.38 9.82
C GLY A 167 -6.96 -0.76 8.51
N ILE A 168 -6.28 0.39 8.52
CA ILE A 168 -5.71 0.99 7.31
C ILE A 168 -4.27 1.43 7.57
N CYS A 169 -3.34 0.64 7.04
CA CYS A 169 -1.92 0.96 7.04
C CYS A 169 -1.65 2.04 5.99
N ALA A 170 -1.40 3.26 6.43
CA ALA A 170 -0.87 4.34 5.60
C ALA A 170 0.60 4.55 5.96
N CYS A 171 1.47 4.53 4.96
CA CYS A 171 2.85 4.93 5.15
C CYS A 171 3.08 6.30 4.51
N ALA A 172 3.62 7.26 5.26
CA ALA A 172 4.05 8.56 4.76
C ALA A 172 5.58 8.57 4.63
N PHE A 173 6.08 9.05 3.49
CA PHE A 173 7.49 8.98 3.13
C PHE A 173 8.05 10.33 2.71
N TYR A 174 9.19 10.71 3.25
CA TYR A 174 9.92 11.91 2.82
C TYR A 174 11.00 11.51 1.81
N ASP A 175 10.81 11.88 0.55
CA ASP A 175 11.85 11.81 -0.49
C ASP A 175 12.54 13.18 -0.60
N CYS A 176 13.86 13.21 -0.45
CA CYS A 176 14.69 14.38 -0.78
C CYS A 176 15.28 14.11 -2.17
N HIS A 177 14.68 14.69 -3.21
CA HIS A 177 15.32 14.77 -4.52
C HIS A 177 16.51 15.74 -4.44
N GLU A 178 17.67 15.27 -3.96
CA GLU A 178 18.93 15.89 -4.33
C GLU A 178 19.19 15.53 -5.80
N ASP A 179 19.02 16.50 -6.69
CA ASP A 179 19.55 16.47 -8.06
C ASP A 179 21.04 16.11 -8.00
N ARG A 180 21.36 14.83 -8.20
CA ARG A 180 22.73 14.36 -8.40
C ARG A 180 22.87 13.97 -9.87
N GLY A 181 23.34 14.96 -10.63
CA GLY A 181 24.00 14.98 -11.95
C GLY A 181 24.05 13.71 -12.80
#